data_AF-A0A0A7G1W5-F1
#
_entry.id   AF-A0A0A7G1W5-F1
#
_cell.length_a   1.000
_cell.length_b   1.000
_cell.length_c   1.000
_cell.angle_alpha   90.00
_cell.angle_beta   90.00
_cell.angle_gamma   90.00
#
_symmetry.space_group_name_H-M   'P 1'
#
loop_
_entity.id
_entity.type
_entity.pdbx_description
1 polymer ?
#
loop_
_entity_poly.entity_id
_entity_poly.type
_entity_poly.pdbx_seq_one_letter_code
_entity_poly.pdbx_strand_id
1 'polypeptide(L)' 'MKRCFYCGKEIKGDGYENKIGTFCSEDHYDKYYKSLSKEEIIEIMNNMCVCSDD' A
#
# COMPACT_ATOMS: atom_id res chain seq x y z
N MET A 1 11.58 -1.98 -10.93
CA MET A 1 11.93 -0.92 -9.96
C MET A 1 10.72 -0.65 -9.08
N LYS A 2 10.82 -0.78 -7.75
CA LYS A 2 9.71 -0.51 -6.84
C LYS A 2 9.57 1.01 -6.66
N ARG A 3 8.35 1.51 -6.55
CA ARG A 3 8.06 2.94 -6.28
C ARG A 3 7.21 3.04 -5.04
N CYS A 4 7.45 4.09 -4.27
CA CYS A 4 6.65 4.35 -3.07
C CYS A 4 5.26 4.85 -3.47
N PHE A 5 4.21 4.16 -3.00
CA PHE A 5 2.82 4.55 -3.27
C PHE A 5 2.46 5.93 -2.68
N TYR A 6 3.13 6.37 -1.62
CA TYR A 6 2.89 7.67 -1.00
C TYR A 6 3.59 8.83 -1.74
N CYS A 7 4.91 8.75 -1.96
CA CYS A 7 5.70 9.86 -2.49
C CYS A 7 6.09 9.72 -3.96
N GLY A 8 5.75 8.60 -4.61
CA GLY A 8 6.04 8.32 -6.02
C GLY A 8 7.52 8.14 -6.37
N LYS A 9 8.42 8.31 -5.38
CA LYS A 9 9.87 8.15 -5.57
C LYS A 9 10.22 6.70 -5.82
N GLU A 10 11.25 6.50 -6.63
CA GLU A 10 11.86 5.19 -6.82
C GLU A 10 12.52 4.73 -5.52
N ILE A 11 12.27 3.47 -5.17
CA ILE A 11 12.89 2.82 -4.03
C ILE A 11 14.12 2.08 -4.56
N LYS A 12 15.30 2.56 -4.16
CA LYS A 12 16.59 1.94 -4.47
C LYS A 12 16.98 1.00 -3.32
N GLY A 13 16.82 -0.30 -3.53
CA GLY A 13 17.10 -1.34 -2.54
C GLY A 13 15.84 -1.88 -1.88
N ASP A 14 15.97 -2.33 -0.63
CA ASP A 14 14.88 -2.87 0.17
C ASP A 14 13.94 -1.74 0.64
N GLY A 15 12.73 -1.74 0.09
CA GLY A 15 11.63 -0.88 0.55
C GLY A 15 10.83 -1.54 1.66
N TYR A 16 10.05 -0.74 2.36
CA TYR A 16 9.02 -1.24 3.27
C TYR A 16 7.89 -1.84 2.44
N GLU A 17 7.78 -3.16 2.40
CA GLU A 17 6.75 -3.88 1.65
C GLU A 17 5.69 -4.43 2.60
N ASN A 18 4.43 -4.20 2.25
CA ASN A 18 3.27 -4.65 3.01
C ASN A 18 2.14 -5.05 2.04
N LYS A 19 1.06 -5.62 2.57
CA LYS A 19 -0.06 -6.13 1.75
C LYS A 19 -0.72 -5.08 0.85
N ILE A 20 -0.57 -3.79 1.14
CA ILE A 20 -1.14 -2.69 0.34
C ILE A 20 -0.19 -2.28 -0.79
N GLY A 21 1.12 -2.41 -0.61
CA GLY A 21 2.11 -2.01 -1.61
C GLY A 21 3.52 -1.82 -1.03
N THR A 22 4.39 -1.18 -1.80
CA THR A 22 5.76 -0.84 -1.36
C THR A 22 5.90 0.64 -1.03
N PHE A 23 6.63 0.95 0.03
CA PHE A 23 6.88 2.29 0.55
C PHE A 23 8.36 2.50 0.85
N CYS A 24 8.79 3.76 0.93
CA CYS A 24 10.15 4.09 1.33
C CYS A 24 10.43 3.67 2.79
N SER A 25 9.41 3.70 3.64
CA SER A 25 9.48 3.47 5.08
C SER A 25 8.08 3.26 5.66
N GLU A 26 8.01 2.76 6.89
CA GLU A 26 6.75 2.60 7.64
C GLU A 26 5.99 3.93 7.82
N ASP A 27 6.69 5.05 8.02
CA ASP A 27 6.09 6.39 8.11
C ASP A 27 5.31 6.78 6.84
N HIS A 28 5.84 6.43 5.66
CA HIS A 28 5.15 6.67 4.39
C HIS A 28 3.91 5.79 4.24
N TYR A 29 3.98 4.55 4.73
CA TYR A 29 2.84 3.66 4.78
C TYR A 29 1.74 4.22 5.69
N ASP A 30 2.09 4.64 6.92
CA ASP A 30 1.13 5.19 7.89
C ASP A 30 0.47 6.47 7.37
N LYS A 31 1.24 7.38 6.74
CA LYS A 31 0.69 8.59 6.10
C LYS A 31 -0.24 8.27 4.95
N TYR A 32 0.11 7.29 4.11
CA TYR A 32 -0.75 6.84 3.02
C TYR A 32 -2.03 6.24 3.57
N TYR A 33 -1.93 5.31 4.52
CA TYR A 33 -3.07 4.65 5.16
C TYR A 33 -4.02 5.64 5.84
N LYS A 34 -3.49 6.65 6.53
CA LYS A 34 -4.29 7.74 7.14
C LYS A 34 -4.92 8.69 6.11
N SER A 35 -4.35 8.77 4.91
CA SER A 35 -4.91 9.58 3.81
C SER A 35 -6.02 8.86 3.07
N LEU A 36 -6.15 7.54 3.24
CA LEU A 36 -7.23 6.76 2.66
C LEU A 36 -8.51 6.89 3.49
N SER A 37 -9.63 7.00 2.78
CA SER A 37 -10.96 6.84 3.39
C SER A 37 -11.19 5.38 3.78
N LYS A 38 -12.13 5.14 4.70
CA LYS A 38 -12.52 3.77 5.09
C LYS A 38 -12.94 2.93 3.89
N GLU A 39 -13.67 3.53 2.94
CA GLU A 39 -14.13 2.88 1.71
C GLU A 39 -12.95 2.44 0.83
N GLU A 40 -11.98 3.33 0.59
CA GLU A 40 -10.76 3.01 -0.17
C GLU A 40 -9.96 1.88 0.49
N ILE A 41 -9.83 1.88 1.82
CA ILE A 41 -9.16 0.79 2.55
C ILE A 41 -9.91 -0.52 2.34
N ILE A 42 -11.24 -0.50 2.41
CA ILE A 42 -12.09 -1.66 2.19
C ILE A 42 -11.95 -2.17 0.76
N GLU A 43 -11.91 -1.30 -0.26
CA GLU A 43 -11.71 -1.70 -1.65
C GLU A 43 -10.33 -2.31 -1.88
N ILE A 44 -9.27 -1.69 -1.34
CA ILE A 44 -7.91 -2.23 -1.40
C ILE A 44 -7.86 -3.62 -0.74
N MET A 45 -8.45 -3.75 0.45
CA MET A 45 -8.49 -5.03 1.16
C MET A 45 -9.33 -6.08 0.46
N ASN A 46 -10.47 -5.71 -0.14
CA ASN A 46 -11.31 -6.62 -0.92
C ASN A 46 -10.62 -7.04 -2.22
N ASN A 47 -9.92 -6.14 -2.91
CA ASN A 47 -9.17 -6.49 -4.11
C ASN A 47 -7.98 -7.41 -3.80
N MET A 48 -7.40 -7.28 -2.60
CA MET A 48 -6.33 -8.16 -2.11
C MET A 48 -6.86 -9.47 -1.50
N CYS A 49 -8.11 -9.48 -1.04
CA CYS A 49 -8.80 -10.66 -0.58
C CYS A 49 -9.45 -11.31 -1.80
N VAL A 50 -8.77 -12.30 -2.37
CA VAL A 50 -9.43 -13.35 -3.15
C VAL A 50 -10.42 -14.07 -2.22
N CYS A 51 -11.54 -13.42 -1.90
CA CYS A 51 -12.79 -14.13 -1.65
C CYS A 51 -13.08 -14.78 -3.00
N SER A 52 -12.50 -15.96 -3.22
CA SER A 52 -12.98 -16.88 -4.23
C SER A 52 -14.48 -16.99 -4.01
N ASP A 53 -15.21 -16.47 -4.99
CA ASP A 53 -16.64 -16.69 -5.19
C ASP A 53 -16.84 -18.22 -5.15
N ASP A 54 -17.47 -18.71 -4.08
CA ASP A 54 -18.07 -20.05 -3.98
C ASP A 54 -19.59 -19.88 -3.95
#